data_AF-A0A3B4BBC8-F1
#
_entry.id   AF-A0A3B4BBC8-F1
#
_cell.length_a   1.000
_cell.length_b   1.000
_cell.length_c   1.000
_cell.angle_alpha   90.00
_cell.angle_beta   90.00
_cell.angle_gamma   90.00
#
_symmetry.space_group_name_H-M   'P 1'
#
loop_
_entity.id
_entity.type
_entity.pdbx_description
1 polymer ?
#
loop_
_entity_poly.entity_id
_entity_poly.type
_entity_poly.pdbx_seq_one_letter_code
_entity_poly.pdbx_strand_id
1 'polypeptide(L)'
;AVDQLRLLRSEFVKNVSNEVLNQLLDKLQEKILNPEEAESIRVRHRADKARYLVDTVLKKGQGAASVLVHTFCTLDSESDLCQKLRTVD
;
A
#
# COMPACT_ATOMS: atom_id res chain seq x y z
N ALA A 1 1.19 -6.71 10.25
CA ALA A 1 1.04 -5.87 9.03
C ALA A 1 0.17 -4.64 9.29
N VAL A 2 -1.06 -4.79 9.82
CA VAL A 2 -1.96 -3.65 10.08
C VAL A 2 -1.32 -2.58 10.98
N ASP A 3 -0.74 -2.96 12.11
CA ASP A 3 -0.20 -1.99 13.07
C ASP A 3 1.00 -1.24 12.50
N GLN A 4 1.93 -1.96 11.86
CA GLN A 4 3.09 -1.36 11.18
C GLN A 4 2.65 -0.41 10.06
N LEU A 5 1.66 -0.81 9.25
CA LEU A 5 1.15 0.03 8.17
C LEU A 5 0.43 1.28 8.71
N ARG A 6 -0.26 1.19 9.86
CA ARG A 6 -0.82 2.37 10.56
C ARG A 6 0.27 3.30 11.05
N LEU A 7 1.30 2.76 11.69
CA LEU A 7 2.43 3.51 12.24
C LEU A 7 3.22 4.24 11.14
N LEU A 8 3.50 3.54 10.05
CA LEU A 8 4.30 4.04 8.92
C LEU A 8 3.46 4.67 7.81
N ARG A 9 2.15 4.87 8.01
CA ARG A 9 1.23 5.44 7.01
C ARG A 9 1.72 6.78 6.46
N SER A 10 2.23 7.65 7.32
CA SER A 10 2.75 8.97 6.92
C SER A 10 4.00 8.84 6.05
N GLU A 11 4.93 7.95 6.42
CA GLU A 11 6.13 7.65 5.64
C GLU A 11 5.76 7.02 4.29
N PHE A 12 4.82 6.07 4.26
CA PHE A 12 4.31 5.46 3.04
C PHE A 12 3.73 6.52 2.09
N VAL A 13 2.86 7.39 2.61
CA VAL A 13 2.28 8.48 1.84
C VAL A 13 3.34 9.46 1.34
N LYS A 14 4.42 9.70 2.09
CA LYS A 14 5.48 10.63 1.68
C LYS A 14 6.42 10.04 0.62
N ASN A 15 6.83 8.78 0.81
CA ASN A 15 8.02 8.24 0.17
C ASN A 15 7.72 7.30 -1.01
N VAL A 16 6.53 6.67 -1.06
CA VAL A 16 6.23 5.75 -2.17
C VAL A 16 5.98 6.53 -3.45
N SER A 17 6.72 6.17 -4.50
CA SER A 17 6.64 6.81 -5.81
C SER A 17 5.30 6.51 -6.51
N ASN A 18 4.87 7.39 -7.43
CA ASN A 18 3.63 7.15 -8.18
C ASN A 18 3.69 5.87 -9.03
N GLU A 19 4.89 5.53 -9.50
CA GLU A 19 5.13 4.32 -10.28
C GLU A 19 4.87 3.06 -9.46
N VAL A 20 5.46 2.97 -8.25
CA VAL A 20 5.21 1.85 -7.33
C VAL A 20 3.75 1.79 -6.91
N LEU A 21 3.08 2.94 -6.69
CA LEU A 21 1.65 2.96 -6.39
C LEU A 21 0.79 2.39 -7.52
N ASN A 22 1.11 2.68 -8.78
CA ASN A 22 0.36 2.12 -9.91
C ASN A 22 0.54 0.60 -9.99
N GLN A 23 1.76 0.10 -9.82
CA GLN A 23 2.03 -1.33 -9.81
C GLN A 23 1.36 -2.05 -8.62
N LEU A 24 1.28 -1.40 -7.45
CA LEU A 24 0.52 -1.90 -6.31
C LEU A 24 -0.96 -1.98 -6.62
N LEU A 25 -1.54 -0.95 -7.25
CA LEU A 25 -2.95 -0.95 -7.63
C LEU A 25 -3.28 -2.08 -8.60
N ASP A 26 -2.45 -2.32 -9.61
CA ASP A 26 -2.65 -3.40 -10.58
C ASP A 26 -2.68 -4.76 -9.88
N LYS A 27 -1.70 -5.04 -9.01
CA LYS A 27 -1.62 -6.31 -8.27
C LYS A 27 -2.74 -6.47 -7.23
N LEU A 28 -3.16 -5.39 -6.58
CA LEU A 28 -4.19 -5.44 -5.55
C LEU A 28 -5.59 -5.49 -6.14
N GLN A 29 -5.82 -4.98 -7.34
CA GLN A 29 -7.10 -5.09 -8.04
C GLN A 29 -7.46 -6.54 -8.39
N GLU A 30 -6.49 -7.45 -8.51
CA GLU A 30 -6.77 -8.85 -8.81
C GLU A 30 -7.56 -9.57 -7.70
N LYS A 31 -7.36 -9.18 -6.43
CA LYS A 31 -7.87 -9.96 -5.28
C LYS A 31 -8.32 -9.14 -4.05
N ILE A 32 -7.91 -7.88 -3.93
CA ILE A 32 -8.09 -7.06 -2.72
C ILE A 32 -9.05 -5.89 -2.96
N LEU A 33 -8.80 -5.12 -4.03
CA LEU A 33 -9.59 -3.96 -4.39
C LEU A 33 -10.71 -4.38 -5.34
N ASN A 34 -11.92 -3.87 -5.10
CA ASN A 34 -12.97 -3.95 -6.11
C ASN A 34 -12.71 -2.91 -7.23
N PRO A 35 -13.38 -3.03 -8.40
CA PRO A 35 -13.14 -2.12 -9.52
C PRO A 35 -13.39 -0.63 -9.18
N GLU A 36 -14.41 -0.34 -8.37
CA GLU A 36 -14.75 1.04 -7.98
C GLU A 36 -13.68 1.66 -7.07
N GLU A 37 -13.18 0.90 -6.10
CA GLU A 37 -12.07 1.28 -5.23
C GLU A 37 -10.81 1.56 -6.06
N ALA A 38 -10.46 0.64 -6.97
CA ALA A 38 -9.28 0.78 -7.81
C ALA A 38 -9.36 2.05 -8.68
N GLU A 39 -10.49 2.28 -9.35
CA GLU A 39 -10.67 3.45 -10.21
C GLU A 39 -10.65 4.76 -9.40
N SER A 40 -11.35 4.79 -8.26
CA SER A 40 -11.37 5.94 -7.34
C SER A 40 -9.98 6.29 -6.81
N ILE A 41 -9.07 5.32 -6.67
CA ILE A 41 -7.69 5.54 -6.24
C ILE A 41 -6.81 5.98 -7.42
N ARG A 42 -6.99 5.42 -8.62
CA ARG A 42 -6.16 5.67 -9.82
C ARG A 42 -6.14 7.15 -10.23
N VAL A 43 -7.30 7.80 -10.19
CA VAL A 43 -7.48 9.20 -10.62
C VAL A 43 -6.86 10.24 -9.67
N ARG A 44 -6.34 9.82 -8.51
CA ARG A 44 -5.82 10.73 -7.48
C ARG A 44 -4.36 11.11 -7.72
N HIS A 45 -3.98 12.28 -7.23
CA HIS A 45 -2.57 12.66 -7.10
C HIS A 45 -1.83 11.73 -6.14
N ARG A 46 -0.51 11.56 -6.34
CA ARG A 46 0.34 10.56 -5.67
C ARG A 46 0.10 10.42 -4.16
N ALA A 47 0.09 11.52 -3.41
CA ALA A 47 -0.07 11.46 -1.95
C ALA A 47 -1.45 10.98 -1.53
N ASP A 48 -2.50 11.47 -2.20
CA ASP A 48 -3.88 11.06 -1.92
C ASP A 48 -4.13 9.62 -2.38
N LYS A 49 -3.55 9.22 -3.51
CA LYS A 49 -3.53 7.84 -4.00
C LYS A 49 -2.96 6.90 -2.93
N ALA A 50 -1.77 7.21 -2.41
CA ALA A 50 -1.13 6.42 -1.35
C ALA A 50 -1.99 6.33 -0.09
N ARG A 51 -2.58 7.47 0.34
CA ARG A 51 -3.42 7.53 1.55
C ARG A 51 -4.66 6.64 1.40
N TYR A 52 -5.38 6.80 0.30
CA TYR A 52 -6.59 6.03 0.04
C TYR A 52 -6.30 4.54 -0.13
N LEU A 53 -5.19 4.17 -0.78
CA LEU A 53 -4.78 2.78 -0.90
C LEU A 53 -4.57 2.14 0.47
N VAL A 54 -3.75 2.77 1.33
CA VAL A 54 -3.47 2.29 2.68
C VAL A 54 -4.76 2.20 3.50
N ASP A 55 -5.60 3.23 3.47
CA ASP A 55 -6.84 3.25 4.25
C ASP A 55 -7.82 2.16 3.80
N THR A 56 -7.93 1.93 2.50
CA THR A 56 -8.78 0.88 1.92
C THR A 56 -8.32 -0.51 2.36
N VAL A 57 -7.01 -0.76 2.26
CA VAL A 57 -6.41 -2.02 2.67
C VAL A 57 -6.54 -2.25 4.19
N LEU A 58 -6.32 -1.21 5.00
CA LEU A 58 -6.49 -1.29 6.46
C LEU A 58 -7.94 -1.62 6.87
N LYS A 59 -8.93 -1.07 6.16
CA LYS A 59 -10.36 -1.39 6.38
C LYS A 59 -10.69 -2.85 6.06
N LYS A 60 -9.98 -3.46 5.09
CA LYS A 60 -10.13 -4.86 4.70
C LYS A 60 -9.38 -5.84 5.63
N GLY A 61 -8.57 -5.33 6.57
CA GLY A 61 -7.96 -6.10 7.65
C GLY A 61 -6.62 -6.76 7.33
N GLN A 62 -6.20 -7.67 8.21
CA GLN A 62 -4.83 -8.21 8.24
C GLN A 62 -4.40 -8.88 6.93
N GLY A 63 -5.28 -9.67 6.30
CA GLY A 63 -4.95 -10.35 5.04
C GLY A 63 -4.59 -9.37 3.93
N ALA A 64 -5.42 -8.35 3.72
CA ALA A 64 -5.16 -7.31 2.73
C ALA A 64 -3.89 -6.51 3.06
N ALA A 65 -3.69 -6.16 4.34
CA ALA A 65 -2.50 -5.43 4.78
C ALA A 65 -1.22 -6.23 4.54
N SER A 66 -1.22 -7.53 4.81
CA SER A 66 -0.08 -8.42 4.52
C SER A 66 0.21 -8.50 3.03
N VAL A 67 -0.81 -8.57 2.17
CA VAL A 67 -0.61 -8.58 0.71
C VAL A 67 0.00 -7.25 0.25
N LEU A 68 -0.53 -6.10 0.68
CA LEU A 68 0.05 -4.80 0.33
C LEU A 68 1.53 -4.70 0.76
N VAL A 69 1.86 -5.07 1.99
CA VAL A 69 3.24 -5.02 2.50
C VAL A 69 4.14 -5.95 1.70
N HIS A 70 3.73 -7.20 1.48
CA HIS A 70 4.50 -8.16 0.69
C HIS A 70 4.75 -7.64 -0.73
N THR A 71 3.69 -7.21 -1.42
CA THR A 71 3.80 -6.68 -2.78
C THR A 71 4.67 -5.44 -2.86
N PHE A 72 4.49 -4.47 -1.95
CA PHE A 72 5.34 -3.28 -1.90
C PHE A 72 6.81 -3.66 -1.73
N CYS A 73 7.09 -4.56 -0.80
CA CYS A 73 8.44 -5.03 -0.53
C CYS A 73 9.05 -5.93 -1.60
N THR A 74 8.26 -6.44 -2.55
CA THR A 74 8.78 -7.08 -3.77
C THR A 74 9.15 -6.02 -4.82
N LEU A 75 8.43 -4.91 -4.88
CA LEU A 75 8.65 -3.83 -5.84
C LEU A 75 9.76 -2.86 -5.40
N ASP A 76 9.96 -2.70 -4.10
CA ASP A 76 10.88 -1.72 -3.52
C ASP A 76 11.63 -2.34 -2.31
N SER A 77 12.33 -3.45 -2.55
CA SER A 77 12.97 -4.27 -1.52
C SER A 77 14.08 -3.54 -0.75
N GLU A 78 14.78 -2.64 -1.44
CA GLU A 78 15.92 -1.90 -0.89
C GLU A 78 15.52 -0.64 -0.12
N SER A 79 14.23 -0.27 -0.12
CA SER A 79 13.78 0.90 0.61
C SER A 79 13.82 0.68 2.13
N ASP A 80 14.28 1.71 2.86
CA ASP A 80 14.19 1.78 4.32
C ASP A 80 12.75 1.54 4.79
N LEU A 81 11.77 2.03 4.02
CA LEU A 81 10.36 1.83 4.32
C LEU A 81 9.97 0.35 4.27
N CYS A 82 10.46 -0.42 3.29
CA CYS A 82 10.21 -1.85 3.23
C CYS A 82 10.85 -2.58 4.41
N GLN A 83 12.08 -2.21 4.78
CA GLN A 83 12.76 -2.80 5.95
C GLN A 83 11.96 -2.56 7.23
N LYS A 84 11.47 -1.33 7.45
CA LYS A 84 10.60 -0.98 8.58
C LYS A 84 9.25 -1.71 8.55
N LEU A 85 8.63 -1.88 7.38
CA LEU A 85 7.35 -2.59 7.27
C LEU A 85 7.49 -4.10 7.53
N ARG A 86 8.67 -4.67 7.31
CA ARG A 86 8.99 -6.09 7.53
C ARG A 86 9.39 -6.42 8.96
N THR A 87 9.60 -5.46 9.86
CA THR A 87 9.91 -5.79 11.26
C THR A 87 8.72 -6.50 11.88
N VAL A 88 8.87 -7.82 12.01
CA VAL A 88 7.96 -8.75 12.68
C VAL A 88 8.25 -8.62 14.17
N ASP A 89 7.23 -8.32 14.97
CA ASP A 89 7.14 -8.91 16.31
C ASP A 89 6.45 -10.27 16.17
#